data_AF-A0A4Z1C4K4-F1
#
_entry.id   AF-A0A4Z1C4K4-F1
#
_cell.length_a   1.000
_cell.length_b   1.000
_cell.length_c   1.000
_cell.angle_alpha   90.00
_cell.angle_beta   90.00
_cell.angle_gamma   90.00
#
_symmetry.space_group_name_H-M   'P 1'
#
loop_
_entity.id
_entity.type
_entity.pdbx_description
1 polymer ?
#
loop_
_entity_poly.entity_id
_entity_poly.type
_entity_poly.pdbx_seq_one_letter_code
_entity_poly.pdbx_strand_id
1 'polypeptide(L)'
;MSSRRSLRQVLVAVLLGVLVGGGLMAVTPAGAEVSSAVATNWKKIWKKNLKPLADKRYYTKKQSDAKYQPKGSYETAGSGYTKAETYSKAESDGKYQSKTQLIRGTFFAAGGSTAGASFISGEGISLGVTFAAVPTVRYMKLGDPLAPGCLGSAASPDAQPGFVCVFETAVLNMSTNRGTLDLAGGIGMTAFGGPIFGQTAGAGDGYMLGSWAARPGAVAAGSPAPSAPAGKAGGLG
;
A
#
# COMPACT_ATOMS: atom_id res chain seq x y z
N MET A 1 -20.36 84.55 -6.43
CA MET A 1 -21.14 84.68 -5.18
C MET A 1 -22.11 83.49 -5.14
N SER A 2 -22.22 82.59 -4.18
CA SER A 2 -21.55 82.26 -2.91
C SER A 2 -22.08 80.82 -2.64
N SER A 3 -21.30 79.73 -2.64
CA SER A 3 -20.27 79.29 -1.69
C SER A 3 -20.82 78.66 -0.39
N ARG A 4 -20.39 77.39 -0.15
CA ARG A 4 -20.27 76.58 1.11
C ARG A 4 -21.51 75.75 1.53
N ARG A 5 -21.57 74.44 1.26
CA ARG A 5 -20.87 73.22 1.82
C ARG A 5 -21.42 72.72 3.17
N SER A 6 -21.96 71.49 3.18
CA SER A 6 -21.69 70.41 4.16
C SER A 6 -22.41 69.12 3.69
N LEU A 7 -21.72 68.12 3.09
CA LEU A 7 -21.29 66.84 3.72
C LEU A 7 -22.48 66.00 4.26
N ARG A 8 -22.82 64.77 3.82
CA ARG A 8 -22.10 63.53 3.44
C ARG A 8 -23.03 62.65 2.56
N GLN A 9 -22.63 62.19 1.37
CA GLN A 9 -22.01 60.88 1.07
C GLN A 9 -22.80 59.65 1.60
N VAL A 10 -23.43 58.82 0.75
CA VAL A 10 -22.93 57.64 -0.02
C VAL A 10 -23.72 56.40 0.51
N LEU A 11 -24.56 55.75 -0.30
CA LEU A 11 -24.29 54.57 -1.15
C LEU A 11 -24.31 53.23 -0.34
N VAL A 12 -25.34 52.44 -0.63
CA VAL A 12 -25.45 50.95 -0.67
C VAL A 12 -24.64 50.12 0.33
N ALA A 13 -25.36 49.30 1.12
CA ALA A 13 -24.86 48.01 1.60
C ALA A 13 -26.01 46.99 1.68
N VAL A 14 -26.11 46.14 0.65
CA VAL A 14 -26.89 44.90 0.67
C VAL A 14 -26.15 43.92 1.59
N LEU A 15 -26.71 43.63 2.77
CA LEU A 15 -26.18 42.60 3.67
C LEU A 15 -26.81 41.25 3.33
N LEU A 16 -26.08 40.44 2.56
CA LEU A 16 -26.32 39.01 2.40
C LEU A 16 -25.84 38.28 3.66
N GLY A 17 -26.76 37.87 4.53
CA GLY A 17 -26.48 37.02 5.69
C GLY A 17 -26.59 35.54 5.35
N VAL A 18 -25.46 34.81 5.36
CA VAL A 18 -25.41 33.35 5.29
C VAL A 18 -25.78 32.77 6.67
N LEU A 19 -26.81 31.92 6.72
CA LEU A 19 -27.19 31.18 7.93
C LEU A 19 -26.50 29.80 7.96
N VAL A 20 -25.36 29.72 8.64
CA VAL A 20 -24.83 28.45 9.17
C VAL A 20 -25.07 28.45 10.67
N GLY A 21 -25.92 27.53 11.15
CA GLY A 21 -26.06 27.23 12.57
C GLY A 21 -26.60 28.36 13.47
N GLY A 22 -27.93 28.52 13.52
CA GLY A 22 -28.63 29.05 14.70
C GLY A 22 -28.10 30.35 15.32
N GLY A 23 -28.13 31.46 14.58
CA GLY A 23 -27.92 32.80 15.14
C GLY A 23 -27.83 33.85 14.04
N LEU A 24 -28.82 34.73 13.94
CA LEU A 24 -28.82 35.85 13.00
C LEU A 24 -28.10 37.02 13.68
N MET A 25 -26.80 37.17 13.45
CA MET A 25 -26.07 38.36 13.92
C MET A 25 -26.22 39.45 12.85
N ALA A 26 -27.10 40.41 13.12
CA ALA A 26 -27.11 41.67 12.39
C ALA A 26 -25.88 42.48 12.81
N VAL A 27 -24.94 42.70 11.88
CA VAL A 27 -23.78 43.57 12.13
C VAL A 27 -24.23 45.01 11.93
N THR A 28 -24.44 45.74 13.02
CA THR A 28 -24.59 47.20 13.00
C THR A 28 -23.38 47.87 13.66
N PRO A 29 -22.92 49.05 13.20
CA PRO A 29 -21.79 49.74 13.82
C PRO A 29 -22.12 50.20 15.25
N ALA A 30 -21.08 50.33 16.06
CA ALA A 30 -21.15 50.69 17.47
C ALA A 30 -22.00 51.96 17.74
N GLY A 31 -22.92 51.87 18.70
CA GLY A 31 -23.52 53.05 19.34
C GLY A 31 -25.04 53.24 19.24
N ALA A 32 -25.86 52.20 19.06
CA ALA A 32 -27.31 52.31 19.22
C ALA A 32 -27.85 51.15 20.08
N GLU A 33 -28.44 51.51 21.22
CA GLU A 33 -28.98 50.58 22.22
C GLU A 33 -30.18 49.81 21.62
N VAL A 34 -30.10 48.48 21.62
CA VAL A 34 -31.26 47.63 21.32
C VAL A 34 -32.14 47.62 22.56
N SER A 35 -33.18 48.46 22.55
CA SER A 35 -34.21 48.46 23.57
C SER A 35 -34.93 47.10 23.60
N SER A 36 -34.96 46.54 24.81
CA SER A 36 -35.55 45.27 25.20
C SER A 36 -37.07 45.27 25.03
N ALA A 37 -37.55 45.03 23.80
CA ALA A 37 -38.97 44.78 23.56
C ALA A 37 -39.17 43.59 22.62
N VAL A 38 -39.36 42.44 23.25
CA VAL A 38 -40.34 41.38 22.97
C VAL A 38 -39.71 40.10 23.51
N ALA A 39 -40.04 39.79 24.75
CA ALA A 39 -39.91 38.43 25.27
C ALA A 39 -40.78 37.52 24.39
N THR A 40 -40.18 37.02 23.30
CA THR A 40 -40.84 36.08 22.41
C THR A 40 -41.04 34.81 23.21
N ASN A 41 -42.28 34.54 23.60
CA ASN A 41 -42.66 33.27 24.19
C ASN A 41 -42.58 32.18 23.12
N TRP A 42 -41.35 31.78 22.81
CA TRP A 42 -40.97 30.83 21.78
C TRP A 42 -41.69 29.50 21.94
N LYS A 43 -41.97 29.11 23.20
CA LYS A 43 -42.73 27.91 23.54
C LYS A 43 -44.15 27.93 22.96
N LYS A 44 -44.80 29.10 22.95
CA LYS A 44 -46.17 29.26 22.41
C LYS A 44 -46.17 29.28 20.88
N ILE A 45 -45.20 29.98 20.28
CA ILE A 45 -45.04 30.05 18.82
C ILE A 45 -44.70 28.66 18.25
N TRP A 46 -43.80 27.93 18.91
CA TRP A 46 -43.41 26.59 18.52
C TRP A 46 -44.59 25.62 18.57
N LYS A 47 -45.38 25.62 19.66
CA LYS A 47 -46.53 24.73 19.81
C LYS A 47 -47.66 25.01 18.81
N LYS A 48 -48.00 26.28 18.56
CA LYS A 48 -49.15 26.62 17.70
C LYS A 48 -48.83 26.58 16.21
N ASN A 49 -47.67 27.09 15.81
CA ASN A 49 -47.41 27.35 14.38
C ASN A 49 -46.40 26.39 13.76
N LEU A 50 -45.34 26.01 14.49
CA LEU A 50 -44.25 25.20 13.92
C LEU A 50 -44.49 23.69 14.10
N LYS A 51 -44.95 23.25 15.27
CA LYS A 51 -45.16 21.83 15.60
C LYS A 51 -46.13 21.11 14.63
N PRO A 52 -47.34 21.63 14.35
CA PRO A 52 -48.26 20.96 13.42
C PRO A 52 -47.76 20.92 11.97
N LEU A 53 -46.83 21.81 11.58
CA LEU A 53 -46.21 21.80 10.25
C LEU A 53 -45.03 20.82 10.17
N ALA A 54 -44.26 20.66 11.25
CA ALA A 54 -43.18 19.67 11.35
C ALA A 54 -43.74 18.24 11.36
N ASP A 55 -44.80 17.99 12.14
CA ASP A 55 -45.43 16.67 12.26
C ASP A 55 -46.15 16.23 10.95
N LYS A 56 -46.43 17.16 10.03
CA LYS A 56 -47.08 16.88 8.72
C LYS A 56 -46.11 16.57 7.58
N ARG A 57 -44.82 16.93 7.71
CA ARG A 57 -43.79 16.75 6.66
C ARG A 57 -42.70 15.75 7.01
N TYR A 58 -42.56 15.37 8.28
CA TYR A 58 -41.50 14.48 8.75
C TYR A 58 -42.08 13.31 9.53
N TYR A 59 -41.56 12.11 9.27
CA TYR A 59 -41.87 10.93 10.07
C TYR A 59 -41.38 11.16 11.50
N THR A 60 -42.22 10.88 12.50
CA THR A 60 -41.75 10.85 13.89
C THR A 60 -40.70 9.76 14.04
N LYS A 61 -39.78 9.89 15.01
CA LYS A 61 -38.74 8.88 15.26
C LYS A 61 -39.32 7.46 15.36
N LYS A 62 -40.45 7.28 16.04
CA LYS A 62 -41.20 6.01 16.10
C LYS A 62 -41.70 5.52 14.74
N GLN A 63 -42.18 6.41 13.87
CA GLN A 63 -42.62 6.04 12.52
C GLN A 63 -41.45 5.74 11.58
N SER A 64 -40.33 6.48 11.71
CA SER A 64 -39.10 6.20 10.96
C SER A 64 -38.50 4.85 11.35
N ASP A 65 -38.41 4.58 12.66
CA ASP A 65 -37.91 3.32 13.21
C ASP A 65 -38.80 2.12 12.79
N ALA A 66 -40.11 2.35 12.60
CA ALA A 66 -41.05 1.33 12.13
C ALA A 66 -41.09 1.14 10.61
N LYS A 67 -40.84 2.20 9.82
CA LYS A 67 -41.01 2.19 8.36
C LYS A 67 -39.72 1.90 7.58
N TYR A 68 -38.56 2.31 8.09
CA TYR A 68 -37.35 2.35 7.28
C TYR A 68 -36.13 1.62 7.83
N GLN A 69 -36.18 0.95 8.99
CA GLN A 69 -35.33 -0.20 9.38
C GLN A 69 -35.44 -0.43 10.91
N PRO A 70 -35.84 -1.62 11.41
CA PRO A 70 -35.69 -1.93 12.84
C PRO A 70 -34.20 -1.99 13.20
N LYS A 71 -33.79 -1.26 14.24
CA LYS A 71 -32.42 -1.31 14.79
C LYS A 71 -32.03 -2.76 15.08
N GLY A 72 -31.05 -3.26 14.32
CA GLY A 72 -30.46 -4.59 14.52
C GLY A 72 -30.36 -5.44 13.26
N SER A 73 -30.99 -5.06 12.15
CA SER A 73 -31.01 -5.87 10.92
C SER A 73 -30.04 -5.34 9.85
N TYR A 74 -28.78 -5.08 10.20
CA TYR A 74 -27.75 -4.77 9.18
C TYR A 74 -27.25 -6.02 8.44
N GLU A 75 -27.73 -7.20 8.82
CA GLU A 75 -27.67 -8.43 8.03
C GLU A 75 -29.00 -9.17 8.22
N THR A 76 -29.45 -9.89 7.18
CA THR A 76 -30.52 -10.87 7.37
C THR A 76 -30.06 -11.80 8.50
N ALA A 77 -30.89 -12.10 9.49
CA ALA A 77 -30.56 -13.11 10.47
C ALA A 77 -30.34 -14.44 9.73
N GLY A 78 -29.07 -14.83 9.52
CA GLY A 78 -28.64 -15.95 8.69
C GLY A 78 -27.97 -15.60 7.34
N SER A 79 -27.77 -14.33 6.98
CA SER A 79 -26.97 -13.92 5.79
C SER A 79 -25.62 -13.32 6.12
N GLY A 80 -25.31 -13.13 7.40
CA GLY A 80 -23.93 -12.95 7.84
C GLY A 80 -23.22 -14.27 7.71
N TYR A 81 -22.07 -14.28 7.03
CA TYR A 81 -21.19 -15.44 6.99
C TYR A 81 -21.07 -15.98 8.41
N THR A 82 -21.51 -17.21 8.62
CA THR A 82 -21.39 -17.85 9.92
C THR A 82 -19.90 -17.89 10.31
N LYS A 83 -19.56 -18.00 11.60
CA LYS A 83 -18.16 -18.16 12.03
C LYS A 83 -17.48 -19.40 11.40
N ALA A 84 -18.27 -20.30 10.80
CA ALA A 84 -17.81 -21.43 10.00
C ALA A 84 -17.46 -21.07 8.54
N GLU A 85 -17.96 -19.94 8.03
CA GLU A 85 -17.73 -19.43 6.66
C GLU A 85 -16.74 -18.25 6.64
N THR A 86 -16.47 -17.63 7.79
CA THR A 86 -15.44 -16.60 7.96
C THR A 86 -14.19 -17.21 8.59
N TYR A 87 -13.15 -17.38 7.78
CA TYR A 87 -11.83 -17.75 8.29
C TYR A 87 -11.30 -16.62 9.17
N SER A 88 -10.81 -16.94 10.36
CA SER A 88 -9.94 -16.02 11.09
C SER A 88 -8.74 -15.64 10.22
N LYS A 89 -8.09 -14.51 10.50
CA LYS A 89 -6.87 -14.12 9.76
C LYS A 89 -5.84 -15.25 9.73
N ALA A 90 -5.68 -15.99 10.83
CA ALA A 90 -4.78 -17.13 10.91
C ALA A 90 -5.22 -18.32 10.03
N GLU A 91 -6.53 -18.60 9.94
CA GLU A 91 -7.06 -19.65 9.06
C GLU A 91 -7.04 -19.22 7.59
N SER A 92 -7.33 -17.95 7.30
CA SER A 92 -7.24 -17.37 5.96
C SER A 92 -5.78 -17.34 5.50
N ASP A 93 -4.85 -16.94 6.36
CA ASP A 93 -3.42 -17.01 6.09
C ASP A 93 -3.02 -18.49 5.93
N GLY A 94 -3.44 -19.42 6.78
CA GLY A 94 -3.13 -20.84 6.59
C GLY A 94 -3.70 -21.46 5.30
N LYS A 95 -4.86 -20.98 4.84
CA LYS A 95 -5.58 -21.52 3.68
C LYS A 95 -5.21 -20.84 2.36
N TYR A 96 -4.82 -19.56 2.40
CA TYR A 96 -4.51 -18.72 1.25
C TYR A 96 -3.08 -18.17 1.24
N GLN A 97 -2.23 -18.43 2.26
CA GLN A 97 -0.78 -18.32 2.12
C GLN A 97 -0.40 -19.28 1.00
N SER A 98 -0.17 -18.67 -0.16
CA SER A 98 0.16 -19.33 -1.40
C SER A 98 1.23 -20.38 -1.12
N LYS A 99 0.91 -21.63 -1.48
CA LYS A 99 1.83 -22.68 -1.91
C LYS A 99 3.22 -22.09 -2.14
N THR A 100 4.17 -22.41 -1.24
CA THR A 100 5.51 -21.82 -1.14
C THR A 100 5.94 -21.07 -2.40
N GLN A 101 5.93 -19.74 -2.36
CA GLN A 101 6.16 -18.92 -3.56
C GLN A 101 7.53 -19.23 -4.13
N LEU A 102 7.52 -19.79 -5.34
CA LEU A 102 8.72 -19.86 -6.16
C LEU A 102 8.96 -18.47 -6.72
N ILE A 103 10.02 -17.84 -6.23
CA ILE A 103 10.49 -16.53 -6.69
C ILE A 103 11.53 -16.81 -7.78
N ARG A 104 11.49 -16.03 -8.85
CA ARG A 104 12.42 -16.16 -9.98
C ARG A 104 12.89 -14.79 -10.42
N GLY A 105 14.06 -14.77 -11.04
CA GLY A 105 14.57 -13.58 -11.70
C GLY A 105 15.73 -13.90 -12.62
N THR A 106 16.29 -12.85 -13.19
CA THR A 106 17.52 -12.88 -13.97
C THR A 106 18.59 -12.04 -13.30
N PHE A 107 19.84 -12.27 -13.67
CA PHE A 107 20.95 -11.42 -13.24
C PHE A 107 21.88 -11.16 -14.42
N PHE A 108 22.57 -10.03 -14.36
CA PHE A 108 23.62 -9.64 -15.27
C PHE A 108 24.69 -8.91 -14.47
N ALA A 109 25.95 -9.34 -14.61
CA ALA A 109 27.11 -8.64 -14.09
C ALA A 109 28.13 -8.48 -15.20
N ALA A 110 28.66 -7.28 -15.36
CA ALA A 110 29.67 -6.97 -16.36
C ALA A 110 30.64 -5.92 -15.83
N GLY A 111 31.84 -5.92 -16.38
CA GLY A 111 32.85 -4.92 -16.11
C GLY A 111 34.10 -5.20 -16.93
N GLY A 112 35.02 -4.26 -16.94
CA GLY A 112 36.29 -4.39 -17.62
C GLY A 112 37.45 -4.27 -16.65
N SER A 113 38.59 -4.85 -17.02
CA SER A 113 39.83 -4.64 -16.30
C SER A 113 41.02 -4.43 -17.23
N THR A 114 41.94 -3.60 -16.78
CA THR A 114 43.26 -3.42 -17.41
C THR A 114 44.24 -4.54 -17.04
N ALA A 115 43.90 -5.40 -16.07
CA ALA A 115 44.66 -6.56 -15.63
C ALA A 115 43.73 -7.79 -15.42
N GLY A 116 44.28 -9.00 -15.37
CA GLY A 116 43.50 -10.15 -14.89
C GLY A 116 43.15 -10.01 -13.41
N ALA A 117 42.14 -10.76 -12.95
CA ALA A 117 41.77 -10.90 -11.54
C ALA A 117 41.05 -9.70 -10.87
N SER A 118 40.39 -8.82 -11.63
CA SER A 118 39.56 -7.75 -11.03
C SER A 118 38.13 -8.19 -10.80
N PHE A 119 37.55 -7.74 -9.69
CA PHE A 119 36.15 -8.01 -9.38
C PHE A 119 35.23 -7.14 -10.22
N ILE A 120 34.19 -7.77 -10.75
CA ILE A 120 33.05 -7.12 -11.37
C ILE A 120 31.81 -7.42 -10.54
N SER A 121 30.89 -6.47 -10.50
CA SER A 121 29.61 -6.62 -9.82
C SER A 121 28.47 -6.27 -10.77
N GLY A 122 27.31 -6.85 -10.51
CA GLY A 122 26.08 -6.56 -11.22
C GLY A 122 24.98 -6.18 -10.26
N GLU A 123 23.74 -6.24 -10.73
CA GLU A 123 22.59 -6.16 -9.84
C GLU A 123 22.62 -7.35 -8.86
N GLY A 124 22.45 -7.04 -7.57
CA GLY A 124 22.29 -8.07 -6.55
C GLY A 124 20.96 -8.80 -6.71
N ILE A 125 20.90 -10.05 -6.26
CA ILE A 125 19.65 -10.78 -6.20
C ILE A 125 18.86 -10.28 -4.99
N SER A 126 17.68 -9.69 -5.25
CA SER A 126 16.69 -9.36 -4.23
C SER A 126 15.58 -10.39 -4.25
N LEU A 127 15.31 -11.03 -3.11
CA LEU A 127 14.32 -12.09 -3.00
C LEU A 127 12.89 -11.56 -2.87
N GLY A 128 12.71 -10.25 -2.63
CA GLY A 128 11.41 -9.62 -2.41
C GLY A 128 10.68 -10.04 -1.11
N VAL A 129 11.17 -11.07 -0.44
CA VAL A 129 10.72 -11.56 0.87
C VAL A 129 11.95 -11.85 1.74
N THR A 130 11.75 -11.89 3.06
CA THR A 130 12.79 -12.33 3.98
C THR A 130 12.53 -13.77 4.36
N PHE A 131 13.48 -14.67 4.09
CA PHE A 131 13.40 -16.06 4.51
C PHE A 131 13.49 -16.12 6.05
N ALA A 132 12.76 -17.05 6.67
CA ALA A 132 12.82 -17.22 8.13
C ALA A 132 14.19 -17.73 8.62
N ALA A 133 14.97 -18.34 7.72
CA ALA A 133 16.35 -18.77 7.93
C ALA A 133 17.19 -18.41 6.71
N VAL A 134 18.51 -18.29 6.88
CA VAL A 134 19.43 -18.05 5.76
C VAL A 134 19.30 -19.19 4.74
N PRO A 135 19.04 -18.90 3.45
CA PRO A 135 18.88 -19.94 2.45
C PRO A 135 20.19 -20.64 2.14
N THR A 136 20.08 -21.90 1.74
CA THR A 136 21.21 -22.61 1.15
C THR A 136 21.34 -22.19 -0.31
N VAL A 137 22.43 -21.49 -0.63
CA VAL A 137 22.70 -21.02 -1.99
C VAL A 137 23.48 -22.06 -2.79
N ARG A 138 23.11 -22.23 -4.06
CA ARG A 138 23.78 -23.07 -5.04
C ARG A 138 23.99 -22.29 -6.32
N TYR A 139 25.24 -21.98 -6.59
CA TYR A 139 25.65 -21.32 -7.82
C TYR A 139 26.18 -22.38 -8.79
N MET A 140 25.51 -22.53 -9.92
CA MET A 140 25.88 -23.46 -10.99
C MET A 140 26.51 -22.67 -12.12
N LYS A 141 27.79 -22.94 -12.38
CA LYS A 141 28.50 -22.34 -13.49
C LYS A 141 28.06 -22.95 -14.80
N LEU A 142 28.30 -22.26 -15.91
CA LEU A 142 27.93 -22.76 -17.22
C LEU A 142 28.60 -24.13 -17.48
N GLY A 143 27.78 -25.17 -17.66
CA GLY A 143 28.24 -26.55 -17.85
C GLY A 143 28.33 -27.40 -16.57
N ASP A 144 28.16 -26.81 -15.38
CA ASP A 144 28.11 -27.58 -14.13
C ASP A 144 26.85 -28.47 -14.09
N PRO A 145 26.93 -29.67 -13.46
CA PRO A 145 25.74 -30.47 -13.20
C PRO A 145 24.79 -29.77 -12.21
N LEU A 146 23.51 -30.13 -12.26
CA LEU A 146 22.50 -29.62 -11.33
C LEU A 146 22.87 -29.97 -9.89
N ALA A 147 22.98 -28.95 -9.03
CA ALA A 147 23.36 -29.15 -7.64
C ALA A 147 22.19 -29.70 -6.78
N PRO A 148 22.45 -30.49 -5.73
CA PRO A 148 21.42 -30.94 -4.80
C PRO A 148 20.64 -29.76 -4.19
N GLY A 149 19.31 -29.89 -4.17
CA GLY A 149 18.38 -28.83 -3.74
C GLY A 149 17.92 -27.91 -4.87
N CYS A 150 18.58 -27.95 -6.03
CA CYS A 150 18.14 -27.23 -7.22
C CYS A 150 17.34 -28.12 -8.16
N LEU A 151 16.40 -27.49 -8.86
CA LEU A 151 15.48 -28.13 -9.79
C LEU A 151 15.43 -27.33 -11.11
N GLY A 152 14.97 -27.97 -12.17
CA GLY A 152 14.81 -27.28 -13.46
C GLY A 152 16.13 -26.95 -14.13
N SER A 153 16.17 -25.80 -14.80
CA SER A 153 17.31 -25.36 -15.62
C SER A 153 17.38 -23.84 -15.69
N ALA A 154 18.42 -23.28 -16.33
CA ALA A 154 18.51 -21.85 -16.54
C ALA A 154 17.33 -21.25 -17.34
N ALA A 155 16.70 -22.02 -18.24
CA ALA A 155 15.51 -21.58 -18.99
C ALA A 155 14.21 -21.70 -18.18
N SER A 156 14.19 -22.55 -17.16
CA SER A 156 13.07 -22.69 -16.23
C SER A 156 13.61 -22.98 -14.83
N PRO A 157 14.10 -21.94 -14.13
CA PRO A 157 14.84 -22.13 -12.88
C PRO A 157 13.89 -22.53 -11.76
N ASP A 158 14.24 -23.54 -10.97
CA ASP A 158 13.45 -23.95 -9.82
C ASP A 158 14.37 -24.34 -8.64
N ALA A 159 13.80 -24.36 -7.44
CA ALA A 159 14.51 -24.60 -6.19
C ALA A 159 13.61 -25.38 -5.23
N GLN A 160 14.20 -26.27 -4.44
CA GLN A 160 13.53 -26.87 -3.30
C GLN A 160 13.33 -25.83 -2.18
N PRO A 161 12.36 -26.03 -1.27
CA PRO A 161 12.17 -25.13 -0.13
C PRO A 161 13.45 -24.96 0.70
N GLY A 162 13.81 -23.72 1.01
CA GLY A 162 15.04 -23.34 1.71
C GLY A 162 16.25 -23.08 0.80
N PHE A 163 16.11 -23.23 -0.51
CA PHE A 163 17.21 -23.07 -1.47
C PHE A 163 17.07 -21.82 -2.34
N VAL A 164 18.23 -21.27 -2.72
CA VAL A 164 18.39 -20.32 -3.82
C VAL A 164 19.33 -20.96 -4.84
N CYS A 165 18.86 -21.08 -6.08
CA CYS A 165 19.54 -21.74 -7.17
C CYS A 165 19.84 -20.70 -8.26
N VAL A 166 21.11 -20.50 -8.56
CA VAL A 166 21.59 -19.54 -9.56
C VAL A 166 22.22 -20.30 -10.71
N PHE A 167 21.75 -20.06 -11.93
CA PHE A 167 22.14 -20.77 -13.14
C PHE A 167 22.79 -19.80 -14.12
N GLU A 168 24.07 -20.02 -14.45
CA GLU A 168 24.73 -19.30 -15.54
C GLU A 168 24.23 -19.78 -16.91
N THR A 169 24.01 -18.84 -17.81
CA THR A 169 23.64 -19.11 -19.22
C THR A 169 24.72 -18.68 -20.21
N ALA A 170 25.45 -17.61 -19.88
CA ALA A 170 26.55 -17.12 -20.69
C ALA A 170 27.62 -16.48 -19.80
N VAL A 171 28.86 -16.63 -20.23
CA VAL A 171 30.02 -16.11 -19.52
C VAL A 171 31.10 -15.73 -20.52
N LEU A 172 31.74 -14.57 -20.32
CA LEU A 172 32.87 -14.10 -21.09
C LEU A 172 33.97 -13.60 -20.15
N ASN A 173 35.20 -14.04 -20.37
CA ASN A 173 36.39 -13.57 -19.65
C ASN A 173 36.25 -13.62 -18.12
N MET A 174 35.55 -14.62 -17.56
CA MET A 174 35.42 -14.81 -16.11
C MET A 174 36.26 -15.98 -15.61
N SER A 175 36.91 -15.76 -14.47
CA SER A 175 37.61 -16.81 -13.72
C SER A 175 36.62 -17.69 -12.96
N THR A 176 37.12 -18.76 -12.35
CA THR A 176 36.31 -19.65 -11.50
C THR A 176 35.85 -19.00 -10.19
N ASN A 177 36.41 -17.85 -9.82
CA ASN A 177 36.07 -17.08 -8.63
C ASN A 177 34.89 -16.14 -8.92
N ARG A 178 33.68 -16.71 -8.88
CA ARG A 178 32.41 -16.02 -9.13
C ARG A 178 31.26 -16.72 -8.42
N GLY A 179 30.22 -15.97 -8.06
CA GLY A 179 29.09 -16.50 -7.33
C GLY A 179 28.25 -15.41 -6.66
N THR A 180 27.73 -15.72 -5.49
CA THR A 180 27.03 -14.78 -4.60
C THR A 180 27.82 -14.60 -3.30
N LEU A 181 27.68 -13.44 -2.67
CA LEU A 181 28.24 -13.19 -1.34
C LEU A 181 27.14 -12.85 -0.32
N ASP A 182 27.41 -13.15 0.94
CA ASP A 182 26.72 -12.54 2.07
C ASP A 182 27.31 -11.16 2.41
N LEU A 183 26.74 -10.48 3.41
CA LEU A 183 27.23 -9.15 3.83
C LEU A 183 28.56 -9.20 4.60
N ALA A 184 29.04 -10.39 5.00
CA ALA A 184 30.35 -10.60 5.60
C ALA A 184 31.43 -10.91 4.55
N GLY A 185 31.06 -11.00 3.26
CA GLY A 185 31.97 -11.38 2.18
C GLY A 185 32.21 -12.89 2.09
N GLY A 186 31.41 -13.71 2.78
CA GLY A 186 31.39 -15.16 2.63
C GLY A 186 30.58 -15.59 1.41
N ILE A 187 30.90 -16.76 0.84
CA ILE A 187 30.10 -17.34 -0.26
C ILE A 187 28.72 -17.69 0.29
N GLY A 188 27.69 -17.09 -0.29
CA GLY A 188 26.33 -17.24 0.19
C GLY A 188 25.46 -16.05 -0.17
N MET A 189 24.40 -15.86 0.60
CA MET A 189 23.50 -14.71 0.53
C MET A 189 22.91 -14.49 1.93
N THR A 190 22.32 -13.32 2.17
CA THR A 190 21.46 -13.12 3.34
C THR A 190 20.08 -13.72 3.13
N ALA A 191 19.24 -13.70 4.17
CA ALA A 191 17.87 -14.17 4.11
C ALA A 191 16.95 -13.40 3.13
N PHE A 192 17.34 -12.20 2.69
CA PHE A 192 16.54 -11.35 1.79
C PHE A 192 17.19 -11.10 0.42
N GLY A 193 18.46 -11.49 0.24
CA GLY A 193 19.20 -11.19 -0.97
C GLY A 193 20.71 -11.19 -0.78
N GLY A 194 21.43 -10.87 -1.84
CA GLY A 194 22.88 -10.79 -1.81
C GLY A 194 23.46 -10.35 -3.15
N PRO A 195 24.65 -9.74 -3.16
CA PRO A 195 25.34 -9.37 -4.40
C PRO A 195 25.73 -10.60 -5.21
N ILE A 196 25.72 -10.42 -6.54
CA ILE A 196 26.40 -11.29 -7.48
C ILE A 196 27.79 -10.70 -7.75
N PHE A 197 28.81 -11.54 -7.74
CA PHE A 197 30.18 -11.16 -8.04
C PHE A 197 30.80 -12.09 -9.06
N GLY A 198 31.73 -11.54 -9.84
CA GLY A 198 32.64 -12.30 -10.68
C GLY A 198 34.02 -11.68 -10.67
N GLN A 199 35.02 -12.45 -11.08
CA GLN A 199 36.38 -11.98 -11.24
C GLN A 199 36.83 -12.22 -12.68
N THR A 200 37.42 -11.21 -13.34
CA THR A 200 37.89 -11.37 -14.72
C THR A 200 39.04 -12.37 -14.80
N ALA A 201 39.07 -13.21 -15.85
CA ALA A 201 40.15 -14.16 -16.09
C ALA A 201 41.40 -13.48 -16.66
N GLY A 202 41.23 -12.42 -17.46
CA GLY A 202 42.30 -11.63 -18.04
C GLY A 202 41.88 -10.17 -18.22
N ALA A 203 42.80 -9.39 -18.80
CA ALA A 203 42.51 -8.01 -19.21
C ALA A 203 41.42 -7.98 -20.29
N GLY A 204 40.65 -6.89 -20.31
CA GLY A 204 39.50 -6.69 -21.19
C GLY A 204 38.17 -6.79 -20.47
N ASP A 205 37.10 -6.72 -21.25
CA ASP A 205 35.73 -6.82 -20.75
C ASP A 205 35.37 -8.25 -20.39
N GLY A 206 34.54 -8.40 -19.37
CA GLY A 206 33.96 -9.67 -18.98
C GLY A 206 32.53 -9.49 -18.51
N TYR A 207 31.73 -10.54 -18.69
CA TYR A 207 30.36 -10.58 -18.21
C TYR A 207 29.95 -11.99 -17.81
N MET A 208 28.90 -12.04 -17.02
CA MET A 208 28.18 -13.26 -16.64
C MET A 208 26.71 -12.94 -16.49
N LEU A 209 25.86 -13.81 -17.01
CA LEU A 209 24.41 -13.62 -16.95
C LEU A 209 23.68 -14.95 -16.87
N GLY A 210 22.48 -14.88 -16.31
CA GLY A 210 21.66 -16.06 -16.19
C GLY A 210 20.39 -15.80 -15.42
N SER A 211 19.86 -16.88 -14.86
CA SER A 211 18.61 -16.86 -14.12
C SER A 211 18.78 -17.46 -12.74
N TRP A 212 17.82 -17.18 -11.88
CA TRP A 212 17.80 -17.72 -10.54
C TRP A 212 16.38 -18.03 -10.10
N ALA A 213 16.28 -18.97 -9.16
CA ALA A 213 15.06 -19.30 -8.47
C ALA A 213 15.31 -19.45 -6.98
N ALA A 214 14.32 -19.05 -6.19
CA ALA A 214 14.37 -19.10 -4.75
C ALA A 214 13.03 -19.59 -4.22
N ARG A 215 13.06 -20.52 -3.27
CA ARG A 215 11.83 -21.02 -2.65
C ARG A 215 12.01 -20.97 -1.14
N PRO A 216 11.32 -20.06 -0.41
CA PRO A 216 11.43 -19.99 1.04
C PRO A 216 10.97 -21.29 1.70
N GLY A 217 11.72 -21.83 2.67
CA GLY A 217 11.18 -22.91 3.52
C GLY A 217 10.05 -22.40 4.41
N ALA A 218 10.24 -21.18 4.91
CA ALA A 218 9.26 -20.34 5.56
C ALA A 218 9.63 -18.87 5.33
N VAL A 219 8.66 -17.96 5.39
CA VAL A 219 8.86 -16.51 5.26
C VAL A 219 8.82 -15.89 6.65
N ALA A 220 9.76 -14.99 6.95
CA ALA A 220 9.84 -14.32 8.24
C ALA A 220 8.59 -13.43 8.47
N ALA A 221 8.11 -13.40 9.71
CA ALA A 221 6.98 -12.55 10.09
C ALA A 221 7.28 -11.07 9.79
N GLY A 222 6.36 -10.39 9.11
CA GLY A 222 6.54 -8.99 8.71
C GLY A 222 7.37 -8.78 7.44
N SER A 223 7.71 -9.85 6.70
CA SER A 223 8.27 -9.69 5.34
C SER A 223 7.32 -8.86 4.47
N PRO A 224 7.86 -8.01 3.57
CA PRO A 224 7.04 -7.30 2.60
C PRO A 224 6.19 -8.31 1.83
N ALA A 225 4.87 -8.23 1.98
CA ALA A 225 3.99 -9.01 1.13
C ALA A 225 4.09 -8.43 -0.29
N PRO A 226 4.11 -9.26 -1.35
CA PRO A 226 3.92 -8.73 -2.70
C PRO A 226 2.61 -7.94 -2.70
N SER A 227 2.71 -6.64 -2.97
CA SER A 227 1.55 -5.76 -3.01
C SER A 227 0.58 -6.32 -4.04
N ALA A 228 -0.61 -6.70 -3.61
CA ALA A 228 -1.67 -7.08 -4.53
C ALA A 228 -1.88 -5.93 -5.52
N PRO A 229 -2.00 -6.19 -6.84
CA PRO A 229 -2.29 -5.13 -7.78
C PRO A 229 -3.56 -4.44 -7.31
N ALA A 230 -3.48 -3.12 -7.15
CA ALA A 230 -4.62 -2.30 -6.76
C ALA A 230 -5.76 -2.58 -7.73
N GLY A 231 -6.75 -3.37 -7.29
CA GLY A 231 -7.95 -3.61 -8.06
C GLY A 231 -8.52 -2.25 -8.40
N LYS A 232 -8.67 -1.94 -9.70
CA LYS A 232 -9.39 -0.76 -10.15
C LYS A 232 -10.69 -0.71 -9.37
N ALA A 233 -10.86 0.33 -8.54
CA ALA A 233 -12.14 0.64 -7.96
C ALA A 233 -13.11 0.78 -9.14
N GLY A 234 -13.98 -0.21 -9.31
CA GLY A 234 -15.08 -0.14 -10.25
C GLY A 234 -15.95 1.02 -9.82
N GLY A 235 -15.88 2.12 -10.57
CA GLY A 235 -16.85 3.20 -10.48
C GLY A 235 -18.21 2.63 -10.92
N LEU A 236 -19.09 2.42 -9.94
CA LEU A 236 -20.52 2.33 -10.14
C LEU A 236 -21.09 3.74 -9.89
N GLY A 237 -21.82 4.26 -10.88
CA GLY A 237 -22.64 5.47 -10.77
C GLY A 237 -22.24 6.57 -11.73
#